data_AF-A0A661GGV4-F1
#
_entry.id   AF-A0A661GGV4-F1
#
_cell.length_a   1.000
_cell.length_b   1.000
_cell.length_c   1.000
_cell.angle_alpha   90.00
_cell.angle_beta   90.00
_cell.angle_gamma   90.00
#
_symmetry.space_group_name_H-M   'P 1'
#
loop_
_entity.id
_entity.type
_entity.pdbx_description
1 polymer ?
#
loop_
_entity_poly.entity_id
_entity_poly.type
_entity_poly.pdbx_seq_one_letter_code
_entity_poly.pdbx_strand_id
1 'polypeptide(L)' 'FFVLPIVMGASMFFQQKLNPPPADPMQQKIIMALPIVFTAMFLFFPSGLVLYWVVNNLLSIAQQWVITRRVEAGIKD' A
#
# COMPACT_ATOMS: atom_id res chain seq x y z
N PHE A 1 -3.08 0.34 -21.69
CA PHE A 1 -1.74 0.81 -21.29
C PHE A 1 -1.89 1.70 -20.04
N PHE A 2 -0.99 1.61 -19.05
CA PHE A 2 -0.99 2.35 -17.76
C PHE A 2 -2.01 1.96 -16.66
N VAL A 3 -2.67 0.80 -16.75
CA VAL A 3 -3.59 0.34 -15.70
C VAL A 3 -2.83 -0.09 -14.43
N LEU A 4 -1.69 -0.78 -14.57
CA LEU A 4 -0.95 -1.34 -13.44
C LEU A 4 -0.39 -0.28 -12.47
N PRO A 5 0.22 0.84 -12.91
CA PRO A 5 0.66 1.89 -12.00
C PRO A 5 -0.49 2.52 -11.21
N ILE A 6 -1.65 2.73 -11.85
CA ILE A 6 -2.85 3.27 -11.18
C ILE A 6 -3.34 2.30 -10.10
N VAL A 7 -3.43 1.00 -10.43
CA VAL A 7 -3.80 -0.04 -9.47
C VAL A 7 -2.81 -0.08 -8.30
N MET A 8 -1.51 0.05 -8.58
CA MET A 8 -0.48 0.13 -7.54
C MET A 8 -0.66 1.35 -6.63
N GLY A 9 -0.93 2.53 -7.21
CA GLY A 9 -1.18 3.74 -6.43
C GLY A 9 -2.38 3.63 -5.51
N ALA A 10 -3.47 3.05 -6.03
CA ALA A 10 -4.67 2.79 -5.24
C ALA A 10 -4.42 1.76 -4.13
N SER A 11 -3.68 0.68 -4.40
CA SER A 11 -3.38 -0.35 -3.39
C SER A 11 -2.47 0.19 -2.29
N MET A 12 -1.45 0.98 -2.64
CA MET A 12 -0.60 1.67 -1.66
C MET A 12 -1.41 2.62 -0.76
N PHE A 13 -2.33 3.38 -1.34
CA PHE A 13 -3.20 4.27 -0.57
C PHE A 13 -4.08 3.48 0.42
N PHE A 14 -4.64 2.36 -0.02
CA PHE A 14 -5.42 1.48 0.86
C PHE A 14 -4.55 0.87 1.98
N GLN A 15 -3.33 0.43 1.65
CA GLN A 15 -2.39 -0.09 2.64
C GLN A 15 -2.07 0.94 3.72
N GLN A 16 -1.86 2.21 3.35
CA GLN A 16 -1.61 3.28 4.32
C GLN A 16 -2.77 3.50 5.29
N LYS A 17 -4.02 3.25 4.87
CA LYS A 17 -5.19 3.34 5.76
C LYS A 17 -5.26 2.21 6.78
N LEU A 18 -4.64 1.06 6.50
CA LEU A 18 -4.54 -0.06 7.44
C LEU A 18 -3.44 0.15 8.48
N ASN A 19 -2.47 1.04 8.19
CA ASN A 19 -1.37 1.32 9.10
C ASN A 19 -1.73 2.48 10.05
N PRO A 20 -1.30 2.41 11.32
CA PRO A 20 -1.45 3.54 12.23
C PRO A 20 -0.75 4.78 11.66
N PRO A 21 -1.41 5.96 11.65
CA PRO A 21 -0.78 7.18 11.16
C PRO A 21 0.37 7.59 12.11
N PRO A 22 1.47 8.17 11.58
CA PRO A 22 2.52 8.76 12.41
C PRO A 22 1.96 9.85 13.32
N ALA A 23 2.54 10.00 14.52
CA ALA A 23 2.11 11.02 15.49
C ALA A 23 2.40 12.46 15.04
N ASP A 24 3.40 12.67 14.19
CA ASP A 24 3.79 13.98 13.67
C ASP A 24 3.04 14.31 12.36
N PRO A 25 2.29 15.43 12.30
CA PRO A 25 1.54 15.84 11.10
C PRO A 25 2.44 16.13 9.89
N MET A 26 3.71 16.49 10.07
CA MET A 26 4.64 16.68 8.95
C MET A 26 4.97 15.33 8.29
N GLN A 27 5.29 14.31 9.09
CA GLN A 27 5.59 12.97 8.57
C GLN A 27 4.38 12.34 7.90
N GLN A 28 3.19 12.54 8.45
CA GLN A 28 1.94 12.08 7.84
C GLN A 28 1.77 12.62 6.42
N LYS A 29 2.00 13.92 6.20
CA LYS A 29 1.88 14.55 4.88
C LYS A 29 2.89 13.98 3.88
N ILE A 30 4.13 13.75 4.32
CA ILE A 30 5.19 13.16 3.47
C ILE A 30 4.79 11.74 3.06
N ILE A 31 4.38 10.91 4.03
CA ILE A 31 3.99 9.52 3.77
C ILE A 31 2.78 9.46 2.84
N MET A 32 1.78 10.33 3.01
CA MET A 32 0.61 10.39 2.13
C MET A 32 0.94 10.83 0.69
N ALA A 33 2.05 11.53 0.47
CA ALA A 33 2.51 11.90 -0.86
C ALA A 33 3.27 10.76 -1.58
N LEU A 34 3.86 9.82 -0.84
CA LEU A 34 4.67 8.72 -1.40
C LEU A 34 3.91 7.86 -2.44
N PRO A 35 2.65 7.44 -2.23
CA PRO A 35 1.93 6.65 -3.22
C PRO A 35 1.82 7.34 -4.58
N ILE A 36 1.63 8.66 -4.58
CA ILE A 36 1.52 9.45 -5.82
C ILE A 36 2.87 9.48 -6.54
N VAL A 37 3.95 9.72 -5.79
CA VAL A 37 5.32 9.72 -6.34
C VAL A 37 5.68 8.36 -6.93
N PHE A 38 5.43 7.27 -6.20
CA PHE A 38 5.71 5.92 -6.69
C PHE A 38 4.84 5.53 -7.88
N THR A 39 3.58 5.95 -7.91
CA THR A 39 2.68 5.74 -9.06
C THR A 39 3.21 6.43 -10.31
N ALA A 40 3.63 7.69 -10.19
CA ALA A 40 4.20 8.45 -11.30
C ALA A 40 5.52 7.82 -11.78
N MET A 41 6.36 7.36 -10.85
CA MET A 41 7.60 6.66 -11.17
C MET A 41 7.34 5.36 -11.94
N PHE A 42 6.37 4.54 -11.51
CA PHE A 42 6.07 3.26 -12.15
C PHE A 42 5.47 3.36 -13.56
N LEU A 43 5.02 4.54 -14.00
CA LEU A 43 4.62 4.76 -15.40
C LEU A 43 5.76 4.52 -16.40
N PHE A 44 7.02 4.67 -15.96
CA PHE A 44 8.21 4.52 -16.79
C PHE A 44 8.90 3.16 -16.62
N PHE A 45 8.36 2.26 -15.80
CA PHE A 45 8.96 0.95 -15.52
C PHE A 45 8.31 -0.17 -16.36
N PRO A 46 9.04 -1.28 -16.61
CA PRO A 46 8.50 -2.44 -17.30
C PRO A 46 7.26 -3.01 -16.57
N SER A 47 6.21 -3.32 -17.32
CA SER A 47 4.93 -3.78 -16.77
C SER A 47 5.03 -5.07 -15.94
N GLY A 48 5.97 -5.97 -16.26
CA GLY A 48 6.21 -7.19 -15.49
C GLY A 48 6.68 -6.91 -14.06
N LEU A 49 7.57 -5.94 -13.88
CA LEU A 49 8.02 -5.52 -12.55
C LEU A 49 6.87 -4.88 -11.77
N VAL A 50 6.10 -3.99 -12.41
CA VAL A 50 4.96 -3.34 -11.77
C VAL A 50 3.90 -4.37 -11.37
N LEU A 51 3.64 -5.38 -12.21
CA LEU A 51 2.72 -6.47 -11.89
C LEU A 51 3.19 -7.27 -10.66
N TYR A 52 4.48 -7.63 -10.60
CA TYR A 52 5.05 -8.31 -9.43
C TYR A 52 4.81 -7.50 -8.14
N TRP A 53 5.08 -6.20 -8.19
CA TRP A 53 4.85 -5.30 -7.05
C TRP A 53 3.38 -5.21 -6.66
N VAL A 54 2.47 -5.08 -7.62
CA VAL A 54 1.02 -5.03 -7.37
C VAL A 54 0.56 -6.30 -6.67
N VAL A 55 0.92 -7.47 -7.20
CA VAL A 55 0.51 -8.75 -6.60
C VAL A 55 1.06 -8.89 -5.18
N ASN A 56 2.34 -8.57 -4.97
CA ASN A 56 2.96 -8.64 -3.64
C ASN A 56 2.31 -7.66 -2.65
N ASN A 57 2.00 -6.45 -3.08
CA ASN A 57 1.35 -5.45 -2.24
C ASN A 57 -0.06 -5.87 -1.83
N LEU A 58 -0.85 -6.40 -2.76
CA LEU A 58 -2.20 -6.93 -2.47
C LEU A 58 -2.16 -8.10 -1.49
N LEU A 59 -1.21 -9.03 -1.64
CA LEU A 59 -1.02 -10.13 -0.69
C LEU A 59 -0.65 -9.61 0.71
N SER A 60 0.25 -8.63 0.79
CA SER A 60 0.65 -8.01 2.05
C SER A 60 -0.53 -7.30 2.73
N ILE A 61 -1.36 -6.59 1.97
CA ILE A 61 -2.60 -5.97 2.47
C ILE A 61 -3.56 -7.02 3.01
N ALA A 62 -3.79 -8.11 2.27
CA ALA A 62 -4.68 -9.18 2.69
C ALA A 62 -4.18 -9.83 3.99
N GLN A 63 -2.88 -10.12 4.08
CA GLN A 63 -2.26 -10.62 5.30
C GLN A 63 -2.44 -9.64 6.46
N GLN A 64 -2.10 -8.37 6.26
CA GLN A 64 -2.21 -7.34 7.31
C GLN A 64 -3.65 -7.25 7.82
N TRP A 65 -4.64 -7.25 6.92
CA TRP A 65 -6.04 -7.19 7.27
C TRP A 65 -6.51 -8.38 8.11
N VAL A 66 -6.07 -9.60 7.79
CA VAL A 66 -6.35 -10.80 8.60
C VAL A 66 -5.71 -10.68 9.98
N ILE A 67 -4.46 -10.24 10.07
CA ILE A 67 -3.75 -10.07 11.34
C ILE A 67 -4.44 -9.03 12.22
N THR A 68 -4.74 -7.84 11.68
CA THR A 68 -5.42 -6.76 12.40
C THR A 68 -6.75 -7.25 12.99
N ARG A 69 -7.55 -7.98 12.21
CA ARG A 69 -8.82 -8.55 12.70
C ARG A 69 -8.66 -9.60 13.80
N ARG A 70 -7.62 -10.45 13.72
CA ARG A 70 -7.33 -11.45 14.78
C ARG A 70 -6.94 -10.77 16.09
N VAL A 71 -6.08 -9.75 15.99
CA VAL A 71 -5.67 -8.94 17.14
C VAL A 71 -6.88 -8.22 17.77
N GLU A 72 -7.76 -7.63 16.96
CA GLU A 72 -8.99 -6.97 17.43
C GLU A 72 -9.98 -7.95 18.10
N ALA A 73 -10.07 -9.19 17.59
CA ALA A 73 -10.94 -10.24 18.16
C ALA A 73 -10.41 -10.80 19.49
N GLY A 74 -9.28 -10.32 20.00
CA GLY A 74 -8.67 -10.82 21.24
C GLY A 74 -8.08 -12.23 21.10
N ILE A 75 -7.93 -12.73 19.86
CA ILE A 75 -7.23 -13.98 19.59
C ILE A 75 -5.74 -13.69 19.76
N LYS A 76 -5.22 -13.91 20.97
CA LYS A 76 -3.80 -14.12 21.18
C LYS A 76 -3.49 -15.53 20.68
N ASP A 77 -2.59 -15.63 19.71
CA ASP A 77 -2.03 -16.90 19.23
C ASP A 77 -1.51 -17.76 20.41
#